data_AF-A0A351DTM0-F1
#
_entry.id   AF-A0A351DTM0-F1
#
_cell.length_a   1.000
_cell.length_b   1.000
_cell.length_c   1.000
_cell.angle_alpha   90.00
_cell.angle_beta   90.00
_cell.angle_gamma   90.00
#
_symmetry.space_group_name_H-M   'P 1'
#
loop_
_entity.id
_entity.type
_entity.pdbx_description
1 polymer ?
#
loop_
_entity_poly.entity_id
_entity_poly.type
_entity_poly.pdbx_seq_one_letter_code
_entity_poly.pdbx_strand_id
1 'polypeptide(L)'
;VDALGVCGGPCEEDLDGDGICDDIDPCVGSPATCCSDFNTNGLCDNEEVVGCTYAAAPNYNPDATMDDGSCLLTCTGDLNGDGIIQLTDLLDFLTSYGNSCN
;
A
#
# COMPACT_ATOMS: atom_id res chain seq x y z
N VAL A 1 -10.57 22.72 17.41
CA VAL A 1 -11.62 23.28 18.33
C VAL A 1 -11.02 23.45 19.70
N ASP A 2 -11.16 24.63 20.32
CA ASP A 2 -10.68 24.86 21.69
C ASP A 2 -11.65 24.30 22.76
N ALA A 3 -11.28 24.44 24.04
CA ALA A 3 -12.08 23.97 25.19
C ALA A 3 -13.46 24.66 25.33
N LEU A 4 -13.84 25.55 24.41
CA LEU A 4 -15.15 26.18 24.31
C LEU A 4 -15.89 25.84 23.00
N GLY A 5 -15.35 24.93 22.18
CA GLY A 5 -16.01 24.42 20.97
C GLY A 5 -16.05 25.42 19.81
N VAL A 6 -15.15 26.40 19.79
CA VAL A 6 -15.02 27.37 18.68
C VAL A 6 -13.76 27.07 17.88
N CYS A 7 -13.85 27.19 16.55
CA CYS A 7 -12.69 27.17 15.66
C CYS A 7 -12.14 28.60 15.56
N GLY A 8 -10.87 28.83 15.91
CA GLY A 8 -10.23 30.17 15.93
C GLY A 8 -10.05 30.82 17.32
N GLY A 9 -10.02 30.03 18.40
CA GLY A 9 -9.56 30.48 19.73
C GLY A 9 -8.03 30.62 19.81
N PRO A 10 -7.47 31.16 20.93
CA PRO A 10 -6.06 31.50 21.02
C PRO A 10 -5.19 30.25 21.15
N CYS A 11 -4.86 29.64 20.01
CA CYS A 11 -3.63 28.87 19.83
C CYS A 11 -2.47 29.85 19.87
N GLU A 12 -1.44 29.58 20.70
CA GLU A 12 -0.28 30.48 20.73
C GLU A 12 0.56 30.32 19.44
N GLU A 13 0.60 29.12 18.84
CA GLU A 13 1.16 28.82 17.52
C GLU A 13 0.36 27.66 16.84
N ASP A 14 0.02 27.84 15.56
CA ASP A 14 -0.58 26.86 14.63
C ASP A 14 0.22 27.01 13.33
N LEU A 15 1.37 26.34 13.29
CA LEU A 15 2.42 26.64 12.30
C LEU A 15 2.05 26.18 10.89
N ASP A 16 1.20 25.16 10.76
CA ASP A 16 0.79 24.59 9.47
C ASP A 16 -0.69 24.80 9.12
N GLY A 17 -1.49 25.39 10.01
CA GLY A 17 -2.82 25.92 9.72
C GLY A 17 -3.91 24.86 9.58
N ASP A 18 -3.73 23.69 10.18
CA ASP A 18 -4.67 22.56 10.08
C ASP A 18 -5.84 22.62 11.09
N GLY A 19 -5.78 23.57 12.03
CA GLY A 19 -6.81 23.81 13.04
C GLY A 19 -6.64 22.99 14.33
N ILE A 20 -5.49 22.34 14.52
CA ILE A 20 -4.98 21.74 15.76
C ILE A 20 -3.82 22.62 16.29
N CYS A 21 -3.67 22.73 17.62
CA CYS A 21 -2.59 23.52 18.22
C CYS A 21 -1.28 22.72 18.28
N ASP A 22 -0.14 23.34 18.00
CA ASP A 22 1.21 22.72 17.98
C ASP A 22 1.60 21.95 19.26
N ASP A 23 1.07 22.32 20.43
CA ASP A 23 1.36 21.68 21.72
C ASP A 23 0.58 20.38 21.97
N ILE A 24 -0.48 20.17 21.20
CA ILE A 24 -1.34 18.98 21.19
C ILE A 24 -1.24 18.25 19.84
N ASP A 25 -0.64 18.88 18.84
CA ASP A 25 -0.32 18.31 17.55
C ASP A 25 1.01 17.54 17.62
N PRO A 26 1.00 16.21 17.52
CA PRO A 26 2.24 15.43 17.45
C PRO A 26 3.07 15.70 16.19
N CYS A 27 2.59 16.51 15.25
CA CYS A 27 3.15 16.70 13.92
C CYS A 27 3.46 18.16 13.52
N VAL A 28 3.98 18.96 14.46
CA VAL A 28 4.32 20.37 14.25
C VAL A 28 5.20 20.63 13.02
N GLY A 29 4.65 21.37 12.03
CA GLY A 29 5.43 22.02 10.97
C GLY A 29 5.33 21.38 9.59
N SER A 30 4.31 20.56 9.34
CA SER A 30 4.03 20.10 7.98
C SER A 30 2.53 20.02 7.74
N PRO A 31 1.97 20.77 6.77
CA PRO A 31 0.58 20.58 6.35
C PRO A 31 0.34 19.18 5.73
N ALA A 32 1.38 18.34 5.63
CA ALA A 32 1.37 17.00 5.10
C ALA A 32 1.25 15.90 6.17
N THR A 33 0.83 16.20 7.41
CA THR A 33 0.62 15.17 8.45
C THR A 33 -0.85 14.80 8.69
N CYS A 34 -1.69 15.05 7.68
CA CYS A 34 -2.86 14.22 7.40
C CYS A 34 -2.52 12.98 6.54
N CYS A 35 -1.23 12.63 6.47
CA CYS A 35 -0.74 11.45 5.81
C CYS A 35 -0.61 10.34 6.82
N SER A 36 -1.69 9.57 7.01
CA SER A 36 -1.53 8.17 7.39
C SER A 36 -0.50 7.60 6.41
N ASP A 37 0.74 7.40 6.84
CA ASP A 37 1.74 6.65 6.09
C ASP A 37 1.85 5.34 6.86
N PHE A 38 0.92 4.43 6.59
CA PHE A 38 0.81 3.21 7.37
C PHE A 38 2.00 2.27 7.13
N ASN A 39 2.64 2.39 5.97
CA ASN A 39 3.73 1.51 5.54
C ASN A 39 5.13 2.16 5.67
N THR A 40 5.22 3.42 6.13
CA THR A 40 6.44 4.21 6.34
C THR A 40 7.33 4.32 5.10
N ASN A 41 6.74 4.40 3.90
CA ASN A 41 7.50 4.56 2.64
C ASN A 41 7.82 6.03 2.31
N GLY A 42 7.38 6.99 3.15
CA GLY A 42 7.60 8.42 2.95
C GLY A 42 6.60 9.05 1.98
N LEU A 43 5.50 8.37 1.70
CA LEU A 43 4.35 8.85 0.95
C LEU A 43 3.09 8.68 1.81
N CYS A 44 2.14 9.57 1.58
CA CYS A 44 0.86 9.54 2.27
C CYS A 44 -0.08 8.49 1.66
N ASP A 45 -0.82 7.71 2.46
CA ASP A 45 -1.75 6.68 1.97
C ASP A 45 -2.76 7.23 0.92
N ASN A 46 -3.12 8.53 0.99
CA ASN A 46 -4.02 9.18 0.03
C ASN A 46 -3.33 9.70 -1.26
N GLU A 47 -2.00 9.81 -1.24
CA GLU A 47 -1.15 10.14 -2.38
C GLU A 47 -0.54 8.89 -3.02
N GLU A 48 -0.76 7.72 -2.42
CA GLU A 48 -0.28 6.46 -2.95
C GLU A 48 -1.07 6.01 -4.18
N VAL A 49 -0.31 5.57 -5.18
CA VAL A 49 -0.86 4.86 -6.33
C VAL A 49 -0.80 3.37 -6.00
N VAL A 50 -1.97 2.79 -5.83
CA VAL A 50 -2.14 1.39 -5.45
C VAL A 50 -2.03 0.50 -6.69
N GLY A 51 -1.15 -0.49 -6.66
CA GLY A 51 -0.98 -1.45 -7.77
C GLY A 51 0.29 -2.28 -7.64
N CYS A 52 0.56 -3.16 -8.61
CA CYS A 52 1.70 -4.04 -8.53
C CYS A 52 3.06 -3.30 -8.61
N THR A 53 3.86 -3.35 -7.55
CA THR A 53 5.19 -2.70 -7.47
C THR A 53 6.35 -3.58 -7.94
N TYR A 54 6.10 -4.86 -8.23
CA TYR A 54 7.13 -5.83 -8.61
C TYR A 54 7.40 -5.79 -10.12
N ALA A 55 8.55 -5.25 -10.52
CA ALA A 55 8.94 -5.11 -11.94
C ALA A 55 9.00 -6.43 -12.74
N ALA A 56 9.05 -7.58 -12.06
CA ALA A 56 9.05 -8.90 -12.70
C ALA A 56 7.62 -9.41 -13.00
N ALA A 57 6.58 -8.79 -12.47
CA ALA A 57 5.20 -9.21 -12.69
C ALA A 57 4.69 -8.68 -14.05
N PRO A 58 3.91 -9.47 -14.83
CA PRO A 58 3.31 -9.03 -16.09
C PRO A 58 2.38 -7.81 -15.97
N ASN A 59 1.80 -7.59 -14.78
CA ASN A 59 0.92 -6.46 -14.49
C ASN A 59 1.61 -5.37 -13.63
N TYR A 60 2.95 -5.31 -13.64
CA TYR A 60 3.70 -4.23 -13.00
C TYR A 60 3.18 -2.85 -13.43
N ASN A 61 2.94 -1.98 -12.44
CA ASN A 61 2.61 -0.58 -12.65
C ASN A 61 3.79 0.30 -12.19
N PRO A 62 4.48 1.02 -13.11
CA PRO A 62 5.60 1.87 -12.74
C PRO A 62 5.22 3.08 -11.89
N ASP A 63 3.94 3.48 -11.93
CA ASP A 63 3.45 4.59 -11.12
C ASP A 63 3.02 4.12 -9.72
N ALA A 64 2.91 2.80 -9.47
CA ALA A 64 2.48 2.28 -8.17
C ALA A 64 3.53 2.51 -7.08
N THR A 65 3.09 3.08 -5.97
CA THR A 65 3.91 3.39 -4.79
C THR A 65 3.59 2.48 -3.60
N MET A 66 2.45 1.78 -3.64
CA MET A 66 2.07 0.75 -2.68
C MET A 66 1.58 -0.51 -3.40
N ASP A 67 2.09 -1.67 -2.99
CA ASP A 67 1.63 -2.96 -3.48
C ASP A 67 0.23 -3.28 -2.96
N ASP A 68 -0.66 -3.66 -3.87
CA ASP A 68 -2.06 -3.99 -3.56
C ASP A 68 -2.32 -5.50 -3.48
N GLY A 69 -1.27 -6.31 -3.64
CA GLY A 69 -1.36 -7.76 -3.68
C GLY A 69 -1.95 -8.30 -4.99
N SER A 70 -2.18 -7.45 -6.01
CA SER A 70 -2.68 -7.89 -7.32
C SER A 70 -1.59 -8.40 -8.26
N CYS A 71 -0.32 -8.35 -7.86
CA CYS A 71 0.79 -8.78 -8.70
C CYS A 71 0.62 -10.21 -9.22
N LEU A 72 0.69 -10.35 -10.54
CA LEU A 72 0.78 -11.62 -11.23
C LEU A 72 2.20 -12.15 -11.08
N LEU A 73 2.48 -12.79 -9.95
CA LEU A 73 3.78 -13.38 -9.71
C LEU A 73 3.86 -14.72 -10.43
N THR A 74 4.34 -14.73 -11.68
CA THR A 74 4.61 -15.99 -12.39
C THR A 74 5.90 -16.60 -11.85
N CYS A 75 5.81 -17.33 -10.75
CA CYS A 75 6.94 -18.07 -10.21
C CYS A 75 7.06 -19.43 -10.92
N THR A 76 8.28 -19.83 -11.27
CA THR A 76 8.55 -21.12 -11.92
C THR A 76 8.11 -22.26 -10.98
N GLY A 77 6.95 -22.85 -11.25
CA GLY A 77 6.36 -23.91 -10.44
C GLY A 77 4.92 -23.68 -9.98
N ASP A 78 4.36 -22.47 -10.13
CA ASP A 78 2.92 -22.24 -10.05
C ASP A 78 2.28 -22.72 -11.37
N LEU A 79 1.62 -23.87 -11.30
CA LEU A 79 1.08 -24.56 -12.49
C LEU A 79 -0.41 -24.31 -12.68
N ASN A 80 -1.11 -23.84 -11.64
CA ASN A 80 -2.53 -23.49 -11.72
C ASN A 80 -2.79 -21.98 -11.78
N GLY A 81 -1.76 -21.15 -11.61
CA GLY A 81 -1.81 -19.70 -11.74
C GLY A 81 -2.43 -18.98 -10.53
N ASP A 82 -2.39 -19.58 -9.34
CA ASP A 82 -2.95 -18.99 -8.11
C ASP A 82 -1.97 -18.03 -7.38
N GLY A 83 -0.74 -17.91 -7.87
CA GLY A 83 0.30 -17.01 -7.36
C GLY A 83 1.10 -17.57 -6.18
N ILE A 84 0.91 -18.85 -5.81
CA ILE A 84 1.62 -19.51 -4.70
C ILE A 84 2.08 -20.91 -5.09
N ILE A 85 3.31 -21.31 -4.71
CA ILE A 85 3.81 -22.66 -4.99
C ILE A 85 3.40 -23.61 -3.85
N GLN A 86 2.47 -24.53 -4.12
CA GLN A 86 1.88 -25.41 -3.11
C GLN A 86 1.78 -26.88 -3.57
N LEU A 87 1.21 -27.73 -2.69
CA LEU A 87 0.91 -29.13 -3.02
C LEU A 87 -0.07 -29.26 -4.18
N THR A 88 -0.95 -28.28 -4.37
CA THR A 88 -1.91 -28.23 -5.48
C THR A 88 -1.18 -28.14 -6.83
N ASP A 89 -0.15 -27.29 -6.95
CA ASP A 89 0.67 -27.23 -8.18
C ASP A 89 1.40 -28.53 -8.47
N LEU A 90 1.97 -29.13 -7.43
CA LEU A 90 2.61 -30.44 -7.58
C LEU A 90 1.59 -31.51 -8.01
N LEU A 91 0.36 -31.45 -7.49
CA LEU A 91 -0.70 -32.36 -7.88
C LEU A 91 -1.15 -32.12 -9.33
N ASP A 92 -1.21 -30.87 -9.78
CA ASP A 92 -1.54 -30.51 -11.16
C ASP A 92 -0.45 -30.98 -12.14
N PHE A 93 0.82 -30.87 -11.74
CA PHE A 93 1.94 -31.48 -12.46
C PHE A 93 1.74 -32.99 -12.57
N LEU A 94 1.53 -33.68 -11.45
CA LEU A 94 1.42 -35.14 -11.43
C LEU A 94 0.18 -35.66 -12.17
N THR A 95 -0.89 -34.87 -12.20
CA THR A 95 -2.12 -35.20 -12.93
C THR A 95 -1.90 -35.08 -14.44
N SER A 96 -1.06 -34.14 -14.88
CA SER A 96 -0.72 -33.95 -16.29
C SER A 96 0.52 -34.76 -16.73
N TYR A 97 1.31 -35.26 -15.79
CA TYR A 97 2.56 -35.95 -16.04
C TYR A 97 2.35 -37.23 -16.87
N GLY A 98 2.95 -37.26 -18.06
CA GLY A 98 2.83 -38.38 -18.99
C GLY A 98 1.67 -38.27 -19.98
N ASN A 99 0.85 -37.22 -19.91
CA ASN A 99 -0.10 -36.92 -20.98
C ASN A 99 0.63 -36.38 -22.20
N SER A 100 0.26 -36.88 -23.38
CA SER A 100 0.76 -36.38 -24.66
C SER A 100 -0.12 -35.26 -25.18
N CYS A 101 0.46 -34.09 -25.45
CA CYS A 101 -0.20 -33.02 -26.20
C CYS A 101 -0.19 -33.40 -27.70
N ASN A 102 -1.36 -33.63 -28.29
CA ASN A 102 -1.53 -33.75 -29.75
C ASN A 102 -2.09 -32.45 -30.31
#